data_AF-A0AAN8HKJ4-F1
#
_entry.id   AF-A0AAN8HKJ4-F1
#
_cell.length_a   1.000
_cell.length_b   1.000
_cell.length_c   1.000
_cell.angle_alpha   90.00
_cell.angle_beta   90.00
_cell.angle_gamma   90.00
#
_symmetry.space_group_name_H-M   'P 1'
#
loop_
_entity.id
_entity.type
_entity.pdbx_description
1 polymer ?
#
loop_
_entity_poly.entity_id
_entity_poly.type
_entity_poly.pdbx_seq_one_letter_code
_entity_poly.pdbx_strand_id
1 'polypeptide(L)'
;MEECVAATTPELQANSNVYPIITNKGCLLDSEKGNSMFLQRYHSSAITLYLQSFKFGLGEEVYIHCKLLAWDPEVLSESKKACHYVKENERWELLDDPMQSSICDCCSRTCNTCSKRGDEWESNGFRHTSVLGPLIIMDPSQQNTHNASDVSIADQD
;
A
#
# COMPACT_ATOMS: atom_id res chain seq x y z
N MET A 1 -3.12 -1.18 8.14
CA MET A 1 -2.21 -0.20 7.51
C MET A 1 -3.02 1.06 7.27
N GLU A 2 -2.61 2.19 7.85
CA GLU A 2 -3.33 3.47 7.74
C GLU A 2 -2.89 4.22 6.48
N GLU A 3 -1.58 4.34 6.27
CA GLU A 3 -0.96 4.99 5.11
C GLU A 3 0.34 4.25 4.74
N CYS A 4 0.64 4.15 3.45
CA CYS A 4 1.94 3.67 2.95
C CYS A 4 2.34 4.47 1.72
N VAL A 5 3.60 4.91 1.67
CA VAL A 5 4.19 5.63 0.55
C VAL A 5 5.55 5.06 0.20
N ALA A 6 5.91 5.05 -1.09
CA ALA A 6 7.27 4.75 -1.54
C ALA A 6 8.08 6.06 -1.65
N ALA A 7 9.36 6.01 -1.32
CA ALA A 7 10.31 7.11 -1.48
C ALA A 7 11.69 6.56 -1.83
N THR A 8 12.56 7.38 -2.42
CA THR A 8 13.93 6.99 -2.78
C THR A 8 14.94 7.21 -1.63
N THR A 9 14.42 7.37 -0.41
CA THR A 9 15.22 7.65 0.79
C THR A 9 14.67 6.87 1.99
N PRO A 10 15.54 6.43 2.91
CA PRO A 10 15.14 5.69 4.11
C PRO A 10 14.45 6.55 5.17
N GLU A 11 14.47 7.89 5.02
CA GLU A 11 13.85 8.84 5.95
C GLU A 11 13.05 9.88 5.16
N LEU A 12 11.80 10.15 5.57
CA LEU A 12 10.95 11.12 4.89
C LEU A 12 11.18 12.54 5.44
N GLN A 13 11.40 13.48 4.52
CA GLN A 13 11.43 14.92 4.79
C GLN A 13 10.12 15.55 4.31
N ALA A 14 9.82 16.77 4.79
CA ALA A 14 8.58 17.47 4.46
C ALA A 14 8.35 17.69 2.94
N ASN A 15 9.43 17.68 2.16
CA ASN A 15 9.43 17.86 0.70
C ASN A 15 9.89 16.60 -0.07
N SER A 16 9.93 15.43 0.58
CA SER A 16 10.27 14.18 -0.10
C SER A 16 9.28 13.92 -1.23
N ASN A 17 9.82 13.58 -2.41
CA ASN A 17 9.00 13.06 -3.50
C ASN A 17 8.55 11.63 -3.15
N VAL A 18 7.25 11.39 -3.15
CA VAL A 18 6.67 10.12 -2.69
C VAL A 18 5.65 9.56 -3.67
N TYR A 19 5.62 8.24 -3.80
CA TYR A 19 4.59 7.51 -4.54
C TYR A 19 3.55 6.93 -3.56
N PRO A 20 2.27 7.35 -3.63
CA PRO A 20 1.25 6.84 -2.73
C PRO A 20 0.84 5.41 -3.06
N ILE A 21 0.86 4.52 -2.06
CA ILE A 21 0.44 3.11 -2.19
C ILE A 21 -0.89 2.89 -1.45
N ILE A 22 -0.90 3.18 -0.15
CA ILE A 22 -2.08 3.16 0.71
C ILE A 22 -2.30 4.58 1.22
N THR A 23 -3.49 5.11 1.05
CA THR A 23 -3.84 6.46 1.51
C THR A 23 -5.20 6.44 2.21
N ASN A 24 -5.66 7.59 2.66
CA ASN A 24 -7.05 7.79 3.06
C ASN A 24 -7.53 6.79 4.13
N LYS A 25 -6.65 6.49 5.10
CA LYS A 25 -6.90 5.59 6.24
C LYS A 25 -7.23 4.16 5.81
N GLY A 26 -6.32 3.55 5.05
CA GLY A 26 -6.42 2.15 4.65
C GLY A 26 -7.03 1.87 3.28
N CYS A 27 -7.18 2.88 2.41
CA CYS A 27 -7.56 2.68 1.00
C CYS A 27 -6.30 2.37 0.16
N LEU A 28 -6.21 1.16 -0.39
CA LEU A 28 -5.12 0.74 -1.26
C LEU A 28 -5.26 1.37 -2.65
N LEU A 29 -4.76 2.59 -2.81
CA LEU A 29 -4.88 3.36 -4.05
C LEU A 29 -4.24 2.64 -5.25
N ASP A 30 -3.16 1.89 -5.02
CA ASP A 30 -2.48 1.14 -6.09
C ASP A 30 -3.40 0.09 -6.74
N SER A 31 -4.41 -0.43 -6.02
CA SER A 31 -5.37 -1.42 -6.55
C SER A 31 -6.31 -0.87 -7.63
N GLU A 32 -6.52 0.45 -7.71
CA GLU A 32 -7.31 1.04 -8.80
C GLU A 32 -6.60 0.86 -10.15
N LYS A 33 -5.27 1.01 -10.16
CA LYS A 33 -4.46 1.01 -11.38
C LYS A 33 -3.80 -0.34 -11.62
N GLY A 34 -3.15 -0.88 -10.61
CA GLY A 34 -2.48 -2.19 -10.61
C GLY A 34 -3.38 -3.32 -10.16
N ASN A 35 -2.79 -4.49 -9.97
CA ASN A 35 -3.41 -5.72 -9.49
C ASN A 35 -3.04 -5.98 -8.02
N SER A 36 -2.79 -4.90 -7.28
CA SER A 36 -2.48 -4.95 -5.86
C SER A 36 -3.73 -5.23 -5.04
N MET A 37 -3.61 -6.04 -4.00
CA MET A 37 -4.73 -6.42 -3.16
C MET A 37 -4.30 -6.80 -1.75
N PHE A 38 -5.20 -6.63 -0.79
CA PHE A 38 -5.03 -7.31 0.48
C PHE A 38 -5.45 -8.77 0.34
N LEU A 39 -4.65 -9.67 0.90
CA LEU A 39 -5.02 -11.08 1.01
C LEU A 39 -5.85 -11.29 2.26
N GLN A 40 -6.77 -12.26 2.20
CA GLN A 40 -7.57 -12.67 3.34
C GLN A 40 -6.68 -12.95 4.55
N ARG A 41 -7.04 -12.38 5.70
CA ARG A 41 -6.28 -12.56 6.94
C ARG A 41 -6.65 -13.88 7.61
N TYR A 42 -5.64 -14.58 8.11
CA TYR A 42 -5.83 -15.75 8.98
C TYR A 42 -5.89 -15.37 10.48
N HIS A 43 -5.23 -14.28 10.86
CA HIS A 43 -5.24 -13.73 12.21
C HIS A 43 -5.52 -12.22 12.18
N SER A 44 -6.29 -11.71 13.15
CA SER A 44 -6.62 -10.27 13.24
C SER A 44 -5.39 -9.38 13.44
N SER A 45 -4.31 -9.92 13.99
CA SER A 45 -3.04 -9.22 14.25
C SER A 45 -2.13 -9.08 13.03
N ALA A 46 -2.43 -9.74 11.91
CA ALA A 46 -1.61 -9.72 10.71
C ALA A 46 -2.40 -9.26 9.49
N ILE A 47 -1.74 -8.53 8.59
CA ILE A 47 -2.30 -8.14 7.30
C ILE A 47 -1.25 -8.41 6.22
N THR A 48 -1.68 -9.06 5.14
CA THR A 48 -0.80 -9.36 4.01
C THR A 48 -1.23 -8.55 2.81
N LEU A 49 -0.30 -7.74 2.29
CA LEU A 49 -0.49 -6.95 1.08
C LEU A 49 0.27 -7.62 -0.07
N TYR A 50 -0.45 -7.97 -1.12
CA TYR A 50 0.13 -8.24 -2.43
C TYR A 50 0.26 -6.91 -3.19
N LEU A 51 1.48 -6.49 -3.44
CA LEU A 51 1.79 -5.22 -4.11
C LEU A 51 2.44 -5.49 -5.47
N GLN A 52 1.77 -5.09 -6.55
CA GLN A 52 2.35 -5.10 -7.88
C GLN A 52 3.51 -4.10 -7.94
N SER A 53 4.58 -4.46 -8.65
CA SER A 53 5.68 -3.52 -8.90
C SER A 53 5.19 -2.30 -9.69
N PHE A 54 5.77 -1.15 -9.38
CA PHE A 54 5.40 0.16 -9.91
C PHE A 54 6.62 0.90 -10.45
N LYS A 55 6.41 1.92 -11.31
CA LYS A 55 7.52 2.56 -12.06
C LYS A 55 8.20 3.74 -11.34
N PHE A 56 8.00 3.88 -10.04
CA PHE A 56 8.62 4.96 -9.26
C PHE A 56 10.04 4.55 -8.86
N GLY A 57 11.03 5.44 -9.06
CA GLY A 57 12.42 5.18 -8.69
C GLY A 57 13.04 4.00 -9.44
N LEU A 58 12.76 3.83 -10.74
CA LEU A 58 13.31 2.73 -11.53
C LEU A 58 14.85 2.75 -11.52
N GLY A 59 15.46 1.63 -11.16
CA GLY A 59 16.90 1.48 -11.03
C GLY A 59 17.53 2.18 -9.81
N GLU A 60 16.72 2.87 -9.00
CA GLU A 60 17.15 3.49 -7.74
C GLU A 60 16.77 2.61 -6.54
N GLU A 61 17.32 2.93 -5.37
CA GLU A 61 16.86 2.35 -4.11
C GLU A 61 15.52 2.97 -3.71
N VAL A 62 14.52 2.12 -3.47
CA VAL A 62 13.17 2.49 -3.05
C VAL A 62 12.89 1.93 -1.67
N TYR A 63 12.27 2.75 -0.82
CA TYR A 63 11.84 2.41 0.53
C TYR A 63 10.33 2.61 0.64
N ILE A 64 9.65 1.68 1.28
CA ILE A 64 8.21 1.77 1.55
C ILE A 64 8.02 2.13 3.02
N HIS A 65 7.48 3.32 3.24
CA HIS A 65 7.18 3.89 4.55
C HIS A 65 5.71 3.68 4.87
N CYS A 66 5.41 2.94 5.93
CA CYS A 66 4.04 2.62 6.33
C CYS A 66 3.75 3.10 7.74
N LYS A 67 2.62 3.80 7.90
CA LYS A 67 1.97 4.04 9.18
C LYS A 67 0.98 2.91 9.46
N LEU A 68 1.21 2.19 10.53
CA LEU A 68 0.38 1.12 11.03
C LEU A 68 -0.45 1.61 12.19
N LEU A 69 -1.71 1.18 12.22
CA LEU A 69 -2.64 1.38 13.32
C LEU A 69 -3.17 0.00 13.69
N ALA A 70 -3.12 -0.36 14.97
CA ALA A 70 -3.87 -1.49 15.51
C ALA A 70 -5.15 -0.98 16.16
N TRP A 71 -6.24 -1.72 16.01
CA TRP A 71 -7.53 -1.39 16.60
C TRP A 71 -8.30 -2.68 16.91
N ASP A 72 -9.36 -2.55 17.70
CA ASP A 72 -10.30 -3.64 17.96
C ASP A 72 -10.99 -4.08 16.66
N PRO A 73 -10.87 -5.35 16.22
CA PRO A 73 -11.42 -5.82 14.95
C PRO A 73 -12.95 -5.66 14.84
N GLU A 74 -13.69 -5.56 15.95
CA GLU A 74 -15.13 -5.33 15.94
C GLU A 74 -15.49 -3.86 15.64
N VAL A 75 -14.51 -2.94 15.75
CA VAL A 75 -14.71 -1.50 15.60
C VAL A 75 -14.27 -1.05 14.20
N LEU A 76 -15.13 -1.27 13.21
CA LEU A 76 -14.93 -0.84 11.83
C LEU A 76 -15.46 0.58 11.59
N SER A 77 -14.71 1.39 10.83
CA SER A 77 -15.12 2.75 10.45
C SER A 77 -14.34 3.26 9.25
N GLU A 78 -14.72 4.43 8.72
CA GLU A 78 -13.93 5.14 7.69
C GLU A 78 -12.47 5.41 8.10
N SER A 79 -12.15 5.34 9.41
CA SER A 79 -10.78 5.50 9.93
C SER A 79 -10.10 4.19 10.36
N LYS A 80 -10.83 3.08 10.38
CA LYS A 80 -10.40 1.76 10.85
C LYS A 80 -10.87 0.71 9.85
N LYS A 81 -10.15 0.61 8.74
CA LYS A 81 -10.50 -0.24 7.60
C LYS A 81 -9.25 -0.62 6.80
N ALA A 82 -9.38 -1.65 5.97
CA ALA A 82 -8.45 -1.98 4.91
C ALA A 82 -9.27 -2.29 3.66
N CYS A 83 -9.18 -1.41 2.67
CA CYS A 83 -10.00 -1.46 1.46
C CYS A 83 -9.11 -1.59 0.22
N HIS A 84 -9.56 -2.38 -0.75
CA HIS A 84 -8.96 -2.43 -2.08
C HIS A 84 -10.07 -2.36 -3.14
N TYR A 85 -9.69 -1.91 -4.33
CA TYR A 85 -10.59 -1.81 -5.47
C TYR A 85 -10.60 -3.14 -6.23
N VAL A 86 -11.77 -3.73 -6.39
CA VAL A 86 -12.00 -4.95 -7.16
C VAL A 86 -12.51 -4.55 -8.53
N LYS A 87 -11.66 -4.72 -9.54
CA LYS A 87 -11.93 -4.26 -10.91
C LYS A 87 -13.09 -5.01 -11.57
N GLU A 88 -13.25 -6.29 -11.23
CA GLU A 88 -14.31 -7.16 -11.75
C GLU A 88 -15.71 -6.66 -11.36
N ASN A 89 -15.82 -6.07 -10.16
CA ASN A 89 -17.08 -5.57 -9.60
C ASN A 89 -17.17 -4.04 -9.63
N GLU A 90 -16.15 -3.36 -10.14
CA GLU A 90 -16.01 -1.90 -10.19
C GLU A 90 -16.31 -1.21 -8.85
N ARG A 91 -15.82 -1.78 -7.76
CA ARG A 91 -16.11 -1.27 -6.41
C ARG A 91 -14.96 -1.45 -5.44
N TRP A 92 -14.97 -0.63 -4.40
CA TRP A 92 -14.14 -0.86 -3.23
C TRP A 92 -14.73 -1.97 -2.37
N GLU A 93 -13.87 -2.89 -1.93
CA GLU A 93 -14.24 -3.96 -1.01
C GLU A 93 -13.44 -3.85 0.28
N LEU A 94 -14.13 -4.10 1.39
CA LEU A 94 -13.55 -4.17 2.72
C LEU A 94 -12.96 -5.56 2.93
N LEU A 95 -11.69 -5.62 3.31
CA LEU A 95 -10.97 -6.88 3.54
C LEU A 95 -11.60 -7.72 4.65
N ASP A 96 -11.91 -7.09 5.79
CA ASP A 96 -12.28 -7.79 7.02
C ASP A 96 -13.75 -8.28 6.98
N ASP A 97 -14.62 -7.58 6.24
CA ASP A 97 -16.01 -7.98 6.01
C ASP A 97 -16.54 -7.37 4.68
N PRO A 98 -16.54 -8.14 3.58
CA PRO A 98 -17.03 -7.67 2.28
C PRO A 98 -18.49 -7.21 2.29
N MET A 99 -19.33 -7.69 3.23
CA MET A 99 -20.72 -7.25 3.35
C MET A 99 -20.84 -5.81 3.87
N GLN A 100 -19.81 -5.31 4.57
CA GLN A 100 -19.73 -3.94 5.09
C GLN A 100 -18.89 -2.99 4.22
N SER A 101 -18.71 -3.32 2.94
CA SER A 101 -17.88 -2.53 2.01
C SER A 101 -18.35 -1.09 1.79
N SER A 102 -19.56 -0.70 2.22
CA SER A 102 -20.00 0.71 2.21
C SER A 102 -19.10 1.62 3.06
N ILE A 103 -18.39 1.07 4.06
CA ILE A 103 -17.35 1.78 4.82
C ILE A 103 -16.20 2.25 3.91
N CYS A 104 -15.98 1.56 2.79
CA CYS A 104 -14.95 1.89 1.81
C CYS A 104 -15.42 2.86 0.73
N ASP A 105 -16.70 3.25 0.66
CA ASP A 105 -17.20 4.17 -0.37
C ASP A 105 -16.48 5.53 -0.34
N CYS A 106 -15.97 5.92 0.83
CA CYS A 106 -15.18 7.12 1.01
C CYS A 106 -13.79 7.06 0.33
N CYS A 107 -13.32 5.89 -0.10
CA CYS A 107 -12.02 5.73 -0.76
C CYS A 107 -11.96 6.40 -2.14
N SER A 108 -13.10 6.53 -2.84
CA SER A 108 -13.20 7.32 -4.07
C SER A 108 -13.26 8.85 -3.82
N ARG A 109 -13.25 9.26 -2.55
CA ARG A 109 -13.27 10.67 -2.10
C ARG A 109 -12.31 10.83 -0.92
N THR A 110 -12.63 11.69 0.04
CA THR A 110 -11.89 11.82 1.29
C THR A 110 -12.66 11.11 2.40
N CYS A 111 -12.02 10.15 3.07
CA CYS A 111 -12.56 9.47 4.23
C CYS A 111 -12.46 10.39 5.44
N ASN A 112 -13.60 10.65 6.07
CA ASN A 112 -13.66 11.56 7.21
C ASN A 112 -13.10 10.86 8.45
N THR A 113 -12.54 11.64 9.36
CA THR A 113 -12.52 11.25 10.76
C THR A 113 -13.88 11.65 11.30
N CYS A 114 -14.88 10.78 11.21
CA CYS A 114 -16.17 11.07 11.82
C CYS A 114 -15.98 11.03 13.35
N SER A 115 -15.49 12.13 13.93
CA SER A 115 -15.59 12.41 15.35
C SER A 115 -17.06 12.72 15.60
N LYS A 116 -17.83 11.72 16.05
CA LYS A 116 -19.08 12.03 16.73
C LYS A 116 -18.69 12.96 17.89
N ARG A 117 -19.17 14.22 17.86
CA ARG A 117 -19.04 15.17 18.97
C ARG A 117 -19.64 14.50 20.20
N GLY A 118 -18.80 13.96 21.07
CA GLY A 118 -19.22 13.20 22.25
C GLY A 118 -18.29 12.08 22.68
N ASP A 119 -17.31 11.67 21.87
CA ASP A 119 -16.34 10.65 22.27
C ASP A 119 -14.91 11.19 22.09
N GLU A 120 -14.49 11.97 23.07
CA GLU A 120 -13.08 12.24 23.36
C GLU A 120 -12.49 10.98 24.01
N TRP A 121 -12.52 9.85 23.29
CA TRP A 121 -11.64 8.73 23.57
C TRP A 121 -10.36 8.95 22.77
N GLU A 122 -9.47 9.71 23.40
CA GLU A 122 -8.05 9.66 23.16
C GLU A 122 -7.59 8.22 22.81
N SER A 123 -7.04 8.05 21.61
CA SER A 123 -5.85 7.24 21.38
C SER A 123 -5.78 5.78 21.86
N ASN A 124 -6.82 4.95 21.70
CA ASN A 124 -6.70 3.51 22.00
C ASN A 124 -6.20 2.63 20.83
N GLY A 125 -5.56 3.21 19.83
CA GLY A 125 -4.92 2.44 18.76
C GLY A 125 -3.41 2.52 18.85
N PHE A 126 -2.73 1.38 18.92
CA PHE A 126 -1.27 1.34 18.83
C PHE A 126 -0.85 1.78 17.43
N ARG A 127 -0.14 2.91 17.35
CA ARG A 127 0.41 3.46 16.11
C ARG A 127 1.88 3.14 16.01
N HIS A 128 2.32 2.71 14.84
CA HIS A 128 3.71 2.39 14.57
C HIS A 128 4.09 2.74 13.15
N THR A 129 5.23 3.39 12.95
CA THR A 129 5.79 3.63 11.62
C THR A 129 6.84 2.56 11.33
N SER A 130 6.76 1.95 10.15
CA SER A 130 7.70 0.95 9.67
C SER A 130 8.24 1.35 8.30
N VAL A 131 9.50 1.03 8.04
CA VAL A 131 10.18 1.28 6.76
C VAL A 131 10.71 -0.04 6.22
N LEU A 132 10.31 -0.38 4.99
CA LEU A 132 10.79 -1.55 4.25
C LEU A 132 11.74 -1.09 3.14
N GLY A 133 12.95 -1.62 3.11
CA GLY A 133 13.90 -1.37 2.02
C GLY A 133 15.36 -1.62 2.42
N PRO A 134 16.30 -1.42 1.49
CA PRO A 134 16.07 -0.95 0.12
C PRO A 134 15.46 -2.03 -0.79
N LEU A 135 14.59 -1.61 -1.71
CA LEU A 135 14.08 -2.39 -2.83
C LEU A 135 14.57 -1.76 -4.14
N ILE A 136 15.00 -2.55 -5.11
CA ILE A 136 15.36 -2.04 -6.44
C ILE A 136 14.28 -2.48 -7.42
N ILE A 137 13.57 -1.52 -8.02
CA ILE A 137 12.55 -1.82 -9.03
C ILE A 137 13.18 -1.70 -10.42
N MET A 138 13.23 -2.83 -11.11
CA MET A 138 13.85 -2.91 -12.43
C MET A 138 12.84 -2.66 -13.53
N ASP A 139 13.26 -1.97 -14.59
CA ASP A 139 12.49 -1.88 -15.82
C ASP A 139 12.62 -3.21 -16.60
N PRO A 140 11.51 -3.90 -16.91
CA PRO A 140 11.53 -5.15 -17.67
C PRO A 140 12.22 -5.03 -19.04
N SER A 141 12.19 -3.84 -19.65
CA SER A 141 12.83 -3.59 -20.94
C SER A 141 14.36 -3.60 -20.88
N GLN A 142 14.95 -3.29 -19.71
CA GLN A 142 16.39 -3.28 -19.47
C GLN A 142 16.96 -4.68 -19.14
N GLN A 143 16.11 -5.65 -18.82
CA GLN A 143 16.56 -7.05 -18.66
C GLN A 143 16.97 -7.69 -20.00
N ASN A 144 16.38 -7.24 -21.11
CA ASN A 144 16.67 -7.78 -22.44
C ASN A 144 18.00 -7.30 -23.02
N THR A 145 18.54 -6.16 -22.55
CA THR A 145 19.83 -5.63 -23.01
C THR A 145 21.02 -6.31 -22.33
N HIS A 146 20.89 -6.72 -21.07
CA HIS A 146 21.95 -7.47 -20.36
C HIS A 146 22.14 -8.90 -20.89
N ASN A 147 21.06 -9.58 -21.27
CA ASN A 147 21.15 -10.92 -21.85
C ASN A 147 21.73 -10.92 -23.28
N ALA A 148 21.65 -9.79 -24.00
CA ALA A 148 22.22 -9.66 -25.34
C ALA A 148 23.73 -9.37 -25.33
N SER A 149 24.24 -8.71 -24.27
CA SER A 149 25.66 -8.42 -24.12
C SER A 149 26.51 -9.65 -23.74
N ASP A 150 25.95 -10.64 -23.04
CA ASP A 150 26.69 -11.84 -22.62
C ASP A 150 26.86 -12.92 -23.72
N VAL A 151 26.13 -12.82 -24.84
CA VAL A 151 26.18 -13.82 -25.93
C VAL A 151 27.27 -13.53 -26.98
N SER A 152 28.01 -12.42 -26.86
CA SER A 152 28.94 -11.96 -27.90
C SER A 152 30.44 -12.20 -27.63
N ILE A 153 30.81 -12.95 -26.56
CA ILE A 153 32.22 -13.17 -26.17
C ILE A 153 32.66 -14.65 -26.25
N ALA A 154 31.79 -15.57 -26.67
CA ALA A 154 32.15 -16.99 -26.83
C ALA A 154 32.00 -17.45 -28.28
N ASP A 155 32.92 -17.02 -29.16
CA ASP A 155 33.29 -17.76 -30.38
C ASP A 155 34.53 -17.11 -31.03
N GLN A 156 35.71 -17.42 -30.49
CA GLN A 156 37.01 -17.28 -31.18
C GLN A 156 38.06 -18.12 -30.44
N ASP A 157 38.14 -19.41 -30.79
CA ASP A 157 39.38 -20.18 -30.96
C ASP A 157 39.10 -21.50 -31.69
#